data_AF-A0A7W1ALX5-F1
#
_entry.id   AF-A0A7W1ALX5-F1
#
_cell.length_a   1.000
_cell.length_b   1.000
_cell.length_c   1.000
_cell.angle_alpha   90.00
_cell.angle_beta   90.00
_cell.angle_gamma   90.00
#
_symmetry.space_group_name_H-M   'P 1'
#
loop_
_entity.id
_entity.type
_entity.pdbx_description
1 polymer ?
#
loop_
_entity_poly.entity_id
_entity_poly.type
_entity_poly.pdbx_seq_one_letter_code
_entity_poly.pdbx_strand_id
1 'polypeptide(L)'
;MDDAEASLLRAIAGHDEASRLVYADWLESNGRVAHAEFVRLQQALVGPAPTDDAGRARFKRRSDRLRALAETLDPAWRVAVARPLVENCDAHFDFACPMEWGQLTETRDAAVRACKLCEEPVYYCTSIMEARTHAFQNRCVAVDITVERQPNDLVRIQKRGRMIVTPRVTDDD
;
A
#
# COMPACT_ATOMS: atom_id res chain seq x y z
N MET A 1 -14.46 10.08 18.58
CA MET A 1 -14.20 10.67 17.26
C MET A 1 -15.13 11.85 17.12
N ASP A 2 -14.62 13.01 16.73
CA ASP A 2 -15.45 14.20 16.45
C ASP A 2 -16.40 13.88 15.26
N ASP A 3 -17.65 14.31 15.33
CA ASP A 3 -18.64 14.12 14.26
C ASP A 3 -18.17 14.74 12.94
N ALA A 4 -17.44 15.86 13.00
CA ALA A 4 -16.85 16.51 11.83
C ALA A 4 -15.76 15.63 11.19
N GLU A 5 -14.88 15.05 12.01
CA GLU A 5 -13.84 14.13 11.54
C GLU A 5 -14.46 12.89 10.88
N ALA A 6 -15.47 12.29 11.52
CA ALA A 6 -16.17 11.13 10.98
C ALA A 6 -16.85 11.44 9.64
N SER A 7 -17.38 12.65 9.45
CA SER A 7 -17.95 13.07 8.17
C SER A 7 -16.89 13.22 7.08
N LEU A 8 -15.75 13.84 7.40
CA LEU A 8 -14.64 14.02 6.45
C LEU A 8 -14.01 12.69 6.03
N LEU A 9 -13.81 11.77 6.98
CA LEU A 9 -13.32 10.43 6.70
C LEU A 9 -14.27 9.65 5.79
N ARG A 10 -15.59 9.75 6.00
CA ARG A 10 -16.59 9.15 5.11
C ARG A 10 -16.54 9.73 3.70
N ALA A 11 -16.31 11.04 3.54
CA ALA A 11 -16.16 11.66 2.22
C ALA A 11 -14.92 11.14 1.48
N ILE A 12 -13.80 11.00 2.18
CA ILE A 12 -12.58 10.38 1.63
C ILE A 12 -12.84 8.93 1.22
N ALA A 13 -13.51 8.14 2.07
CA ALA A 13 -13.88 6.75 1.76
C ALA A 13 -14.82 6.65 0.55
N GLY A 14 -15.66 7.67 0.33
CA GLY A 14 -16.49 7.83 -0.87
C GLY A 14 -15.74 8.23 -2.14
N HIS A 15 -14.40 8.24 -2.11
CA HIS A 15 -13.51 8.59 -3.22
C HIS A 15 -13.60 10.06 -3.67
N ASP A 16 -14.02 10.97 -2.79
CA ASP A 16 -13.86 12.40 -3.04
C ASP A 16 -12.41 12.82 -2.72
N GLU A 17 -11.58 12.86 -3.75
CA GLU A 17 -10.19 13.26 -3.67
C GLU A 17 -10.01 14.69 -3.12
N ALA A 18 -10.94 15.61 -3.40
CA ALA A 18 -10.87 16.97 -2.90
C ALA A 18 -11.05 17.04 -1.38
N SER A 19 -11.85 16.13 -0.81
CA SER A 19 -12.07 16.02 0.63
C SER A 19 -10.80 15.72 1.43
N ARG A 20 -9.73 15.20 0.81
CA ARG A 20 -8.46 14.97 1.51
C ARG A 20 -7.76 16.25 1.92
N LEU A 21 -7.78 17.28 1.06
CA LEU A 21 -7.18 18.57 1.40
C LEU A 21 -8.03 19.30 2.46
N VAL A 22 -9.35 19.22 2.36
CA VAL A 22 -10.27 19.73 3.39
C VAL A 22 -10.01 19.06 4.74
N TYR A 23 -9.81 17.73 4.74
CA TYR A 23 -9.46 17.00 5.95
C TYR A 23 -8.09 17.40 6.51
N ALA A 24 -7.10 17.64 5.64
CA ALA A 24 -5.80 18.16 6.07
C ALA A 24 -5.92 19.55 6.73
N ASP A 25 -6.73 20.45 6.16
CA ASP A 25 -6.97 21.79 6.73
C ASP A 25 -7.68 21.69 8.09
N TRP A 26 -8.65 20.78 8.21
CA TRP A 26 -9.32 20.50 9.49
C TRP A 26 -8.33 19.94 10.53
N LEU A 27 -7.48 18.98 10.15
CA LEU A 27 -6.45 18.42 11.04
C LEU A 27 -5.52 19.51 11.57
N GLU A 28 -5.03 20.39 10.69
CA GLU A 28 -4.15 21.50 11.03
C GLU A 28 -4.82 22.50 11.98
N SER A 29 -6.08 22.86 11.69
CA SER A 29 -6.87 23.75 12.54
C SER A 29 -7.14 23.18 13.95
N ASN A 30 -7.12 21.85 14.08
CA ASN A 30 -7.24 21.13 15.34
C ASN A 30 -5.89 20.78 15.98
N GLY A 31 -4.79 21.43 15.54
CA GLY A 31 -3.45 21.25 16.09
C GLY A 31 -2.76 19.95 15.67
N ARG A 32 -3.34 19.15 14.79
CA ARG A 32 -2.78 17.88 14.28
C ARG A 32 -1.93 18.09 13.02
N VAL A 33 -0.98 19.03 13.10
CA VAL A 33 -0.15 19.48 11.97
C VAL A 33 0.59 18.32 11.28
N ALA A 34 1.17 17.39 12.04
CA ALA A 34 1.87 16.23 11.48
C ALA A 34 0.94 15.30 10.66
N HIS A 35 -0.32 15.16 11.09
CA HIS A 35 -1.32 14.37 10.38
C HIS A 35 -1.74 15.08 9.08
N ALA A 36 -1.92 16.41 9.13
CA ALA A 36 -2.22 17.21 7.95
C ALA A 36 -1.10 17.14 6.90
N GLU A 37 0.15 17.27 7.34
CA GLU A 37 1.32 17.14 6.46
C GLU A 37 1.39 15.77 5.80
N PHE A 38 1.14 14.69 6.56
CA PHE A 38 1.10 13.32 6.04
C PHE A 38 0.08 13.19 4.90
N VAL A 39 -1.16 13.68 5.08
CA VAL A 39 -2.21 13.61 4.05
C VAL A 39 -1.83 14.40 2.80
N ARG A 40 -1.26 15.61 2.95
CA ARG A 40 -0.83 16.45 1.83
C ARG A 40 0.33 15.82 1.05
N LEU A 41 1.28 15.19 1.74
CA LEU A 41 2.39 14.49 1.09
C LEU A 41 1.93 13.28 0.29
N GLN A 42 0.93 12.52 0.79
CA GLN A 42 0.32 11.44 0.01
C GLN A 42 -0.32 11.97 -1.28
N GLN A 43 -1.05 13.08 -1.21
CA GLN A 43 -1.63 13.71 -2.41
C GLN A 43 -0.55 14.16 -3.40
N ALA A 44 0.54 14.73 -2.90
CA ALA A 44 1.64 15.22 -3.72
C ALA A 44 2.52 14.13 -4.35
N LEU A 45 2.33 12.88 -3.95
CA LEU A 45 3.01 11.69 -4.51
C LEU A 45 2.14 10.92 -5.50
N VAL A 46 0.86 11.26 -5.64
CA VAL A 46 -0.01 10.69 -6.68
C VAL A 46 0.44 11.16 -8.06
N GLY A 47 0.48 10.22 -8.99
CA GLY A 47 0.79 10.47 -10.39
C GLY A 47 1.96 9.63 -10.89
N PRO A 48 2.34 9.82 -12.17
CA PRO A 48 3.43 9.08 -12.77
C PRO A 48 4.76 9.42 -12.10
N ALA A 49 5.67 8.44 -12.10
CA ALA A 49 7.03 8.66 -11.63
C ALA A 49 7.73 9.76 -12.45
N PRO A 50 8.50 10.65 -11.80
CA PRO A 50 9.21 11.71 -12.50
C PRO A 50 10.33 11.17 -13.42
N THR A 51 10.41 11.72 -14.63
CA THR A 51 11.40 11.32 -15.64
C THR A 51 12.69 12.15 -15.61
N ASP A 52 12.68 13.32 -14.98
CA ASP A 52 13.85 14.18 -14.78
C ASP A 52 14.48 14.04 -13.36
N ASP A 53 15.76 14.40 -13.23
CA ASP A 53 16.51 14.28 -11.98
C ASP A 53 15.94 15.12 -10.84
N ALA A 54 15.50 16.35 -11.15
CA ALA A 54 14.95 17.25 -10.14
C ALA A 54 13.62 16.71 -9.58
N GLY A 55 12.79 16.15 -10.46
CA GLY A 55 11.57 15.44 -10.12
C GLY A 55 11.84 14.23 -9.25
N ARG A 56 12.78 13.36 -9.63
CA ARG A 56 13.20 12.20 -8.81
C ARG A 56 13.67 12.62 -7.42
N ALA A 57 14.49 13.67 -7.33
CA ALA A 57 14.96 14.19 -6.05
C ALA A 57 13.83 14.76 -5.18
N ARG A 58 12.85 15.48 -5.78
CA ARG A 58 11.65 15.95 -5.07
C ARG A 58 10.79 14.80 -4.57
N PHE A 59 10.54 13.81 -5.43
CA PHE A 59 9.78 12.61 -5.08
C PHE A 59 10.44 11.89 -3.91
N LYS A 60 11.75 11.61 -3.99
CA LYS A 60 12.50 10.97 -2.90
C LYS A 60 12.36 11.72 -1.58
N ARG A 61 12.58 13.04 -1.57
CA ARG A 61 12.46 13.85 -0.34
C ARG A 61 11.07 13.80 0.27
N ARG A 62 10.01 13.86 -0.55
CA ARG A 62 8.63 13.75 -0.09
C ARG A 62 8.33 12.37 0.48
N SER A 63 8.77 11.31 -0.20
CA SER A 63 8.61 9.94 0.28
C SER A 63 9.36 9.68 1.59
N ASP A 64 10.58 10.20 1.73
CA ASP A 64 11.35 10.10 2.97
C ASP A 64 10.67 10.85 4.12
N ARG A 65 10.16 12.08 3.86
CA ARG A 65 9.40 12.85 4.86
C ARG A 65 8.11 12.15 5.26
N LEU A 66 7.39 11.59 4.30
CA LEU A 66 6.15 10.86 4.56
C LEU A 66 6.40 9.65 5.47
N ARG A 67 7.49 8.90 5.22
CA ARG A 67 7.90 7.77 6.09
C ARG A 67 8.25 8.24 7.51
N ALA A 68 9.05 9.29 7.64
CA ALA A 68 9.44 9.83 8.94
C ALA A 68 8.22 10.30 9.76
N LEU A 69 7.22 10.90 9.12
CA LEU A 69 5.95 11.22 9.78
C LEU A 69 5.25 9.94 10.23
N ALA A 70 5.09 8.97 9.32
CA ALA A 70 4.35 7.74 9.57
C ALA A 70 4.86 6.94 10.79
N GLU A 71 6.16 6.96 11.06
CA GLU A 71 6.78 6.31 12.22
C GLU A 71 6.27 6.85 13.56
N THR A 72 5.78 8.09 13.60
CA THR A 72 5.27 8.75 14.80
C THR A 72 3.74 8.79 14.90
N LEU A 73 3.03 8.41 13.83
CA LEU A 73 1.59 8.48 13.73
C LEU A 73 0.94 7.13 14.06
N ASP A 74 -0.20 7.20 14.74
CA ASP A 74 -0.98 6.02 15.14
C ASP A 74 -1.25 5.11 13.92
N PRO A 75 -0.80 3.84 13.96
CA PRO A 75 -1.09 2.86 12.91
C PRO A 75 -2.59 2.73 12.60
N ALA A 76 -3.47 2.78 13.61
CA ALA A 76 -4.90 2.64 13.40
C ALA A 76 -5.47 3.82 12.58
N TRP A 77 -4.97 5.03 12.83
CA TRP A 77 -5.32 6.19 12.00
C TRP A 77 -4.80 6.03 10.57
N ARG A 78 -3.58 5.53 10.38
CA ARG A 78 -2.99 5.32 9.05
C ARG A 78 -3.78 4.32 8.21
N VAL A 79 -4.32 3.26 8.81
CA VAL A 79 -5.24 2.33 8.11
C VAL A 79 -6.43 3.07 7.51
N ALA A 80 -6.98 4.07 8.20
CA ALA A 80 -8.14 4.82 7.71
C ALA A 80 -7.80 5.75 6.53
N VAL A 81 -6.64 6.41 6.57
CA VAL A 81 -6.34 7.56 5.68
C VAL A 81 -5.28 7.28 4.62
N ALA A 82 -4.41 6.29 4.84
CA ALA A 82 -3.28 6.05 3.96
C ALA A 82 -3.72 5.48 2.62
N ARG A 83 -2.86 5.62 1.61
CA ARG A 83 -3.15 5.12 0.26
C ARG A 83 -1.99 4.37 -0.39
N PRO A 84 -1.48 3.29 0.24
CA PRO A 84 -0.59 2.38 -0.48
C PRO A 84 -1.31 1.76 -1.69
N LEU A 85 -0.53 1.46 -2.74
CA LEU A 85 -1.02 0.70 -3.89
C LEU A 85 -1.37 -0.73 -3.47
N VAL A 86 -2.31 -1.34 -4.19
CA VAL A 86 -2.64 -2.76 -4.03
C VAL A 86 -1.60 -3.61 -4.76
N GLU A 87 -1.05 -4.61 -4.06
CA GLU A 87 -0.05 -5.55 -4.54
C GLU A 87 -0.58 -6.99 -4.51
N ASN A 88 0.12 -7.90 -5.21
CA ASN A 88 -0.19 -9.32 -5.29
C ASN A 88 -1.58 -9.63 -5.89
N CYS A 89 -2.04 -8.78 -6.81
CA CYS A 89 -3.30 -8.96 -7.53
C CYS A 89 -3.11 -9.65 -8.90
N ASP A 90 -1.89 -10.05 -9.23
CA ASP A 90 -1.47 -10.52 -10.56
C ASP A 90 -2.16 -11.82 -11.02
N ALA A 91 -2.84 -12.53 -10.11
CA ALA A 91 -3.67 -13.69 -10.47
C ALA A 91 -4.93 -13.30 -11.28
N HIS A 92 -5.33 -12.03 -11.26
CA HIS A 92 -6.57 -11.54 -11.90
C HIS A 92 -6.31 -10.64 -13.11
N PHE A 93 -5.10 -10.13 -13.28
CA PHE A 93 -4.74 -9.19 -14.34
C PHE A 93 -3.37 -9.53 -14.92
N ASP A 94 -3.18 -9.28 -16.22
CA ASP A 94 -1.86 -9.35 -16.87
C ASP A 94 -0.90 -8.22 -16.42
N PHE A 95 -1.40 -7.26 -15.63
CA PHE A 95 -0.68 -6.10 -15.12
C PHE A 95 -1.05 -5.80 -13.66
N ALA A 96 -0.19 -5.05 -12.96
CA ALA A 96 -0.43 -4.68 -11.57
C ALA A 96 -1.77 -3.92 -11.40
N CYS A 97 -2.55 -4.30 -10.39
CA CYS A 97 -3.83 -3.66 -10.09
C CYS A 97 -3.63 -2.14 -9.90
N PRO A 98 -4.42 -1.28 -10.57
CA PRO A 98 -4.24 0.16 -10.51
C PRO A 98 -4.80 0.79 -9.22
N MET A 99 -5.47 0.00 -8.37
CA MET A 99 -6.16 0.51 -7.19
C MET A 99 -5.18 0.85 -6.06
N GLU A 100 -5.53 1.87 -5.28
CA GLU A 100 -4.92 2.16 -3.98
C GLU A 100 -5.89 1.84 -2.83
N TRP A 101 -5.37 1.63 -1.62
CA TRP A 101 -6.15 1.30 -0.42
C TRP A 101 -7.31 2.27 -0.16
N GLY A 102 -7.11 3.56 -0.40
CA GLY A 102 -8.13 4.60 -0.26
C GLY A 102 -9.31 4.47 -1.23
N GLN A 103 -9.14 3.70 -2.31
CA GLN A 103 -10.16 3.46 -3.34
C GLN A 103 -10.95 2.16 -3.14
N LEU A 104 -10.66 1.41 -2.08
CA LEU A 104 -11.31 0.13 -1.80
C LEU A 104 -12.56 0.33 -0.94
N THR A 105 -13.52 -0.58 -1.05
CA THR A 105 -14.76 -0.55 -0.27
C THR A 105 -14.48 -1.00 1.16
N GLU A 106 -14.91 -0.21 2.14
CA GLU A 106 -14.75 -0.54 3.55
C GLU A 106 -15.52 -1.81 3.94
N THR A 107 -14.94 -2.60 4.85
CA THR A 107 -15.61 -3.76 5.44
C THR A 107 -15.80 -3.55 6.95
N ARG A 108 -16.31 -4.57 7.65
CA ARG A 108 -16.43 -4.52 9.12
C ARG A 108 -15.08 -4.55 9.82
N ASP A 109 -14.04 -5.05 9.17
CA ASP A 109 -12.67 -5.04 9.67
C ASP A 109 -11.93 -3.87 9.04
N ALA A 110 -11.44 -2.95 9.86
CA ALA A 110 -10.75 -1.76 9.37
C ALA A 110 -9.47 -2.09 8.57
N ALA A 111 -8.82 -3.21 8.88
CA ALA A 111 -7.61 -3.67 8.18
C ALA A 111 -7.93 -4.49 6.91
N VAL A 112 -9.20 -4.67 6.56
CA VAL A 112 -9.63 -5.39 5.35
C VAL A 112 -10.58 -4.54 4.53
N ARG A 113 -10.27 -4.36 3.24
CA ARG A 113 -11.14 -3.68 2.29
C ARG A 113 -11.38 -4.54 1.07
N ALA A 114 -12.52 -4.37 0.42
CA ALA A 114 -12.86 -5.11 -0.79
C ALA A 114 -12.45 -4.33 -2.05
N CYS A 115 -11.73 -4.98 -2.96
CA CYS A 115 -11.42 -4.40 -4.25
C CYS A 115 -12.57 -4.61 -5.22
N LYS A 116 -13.05 -3.53 -5.84
CA LYS A 116 -14.13 -3.60 -6.84
C LYS A 116 -13.71 -4.10 -8.23
N LEU A 117 -12.40 -4.29 -8.46
CA LEU A 117 -11.88 -4.75 -9.75
C LEU A 117 -11.60 -6.26 -9.77
N CYS A 118 -10.97 -6.81 -8.73
CA CYS A 118 -10.75 -8.26 -8.61
C CYS A 118 -11.77 -8.95 -7.70
N GLU A 119 -12.64 -8.20 -7.03
CA GLU A 119 -13.67 -8.71 -6.10
C GLU A 119 -13.13 -9.46 -4.88
N GLU A 120 -11.80 -9.44 -4.66
CA GLU A 120 -11.13 -10.08 -3.54
C GLU A 120 -10.90 -9.12 -2.35
N PRO A 121 -10.77 -9.66 -1.11
CA PRO A 121 -10.34 -8.88 0.03
C PRO A 121 -8.86 -8.49 -0.11
N VAL A 122 -8.59 -7.24 0.22
CA VAL A 122 -7.25 -6.66 0.33
C VAL A 122 -6.95 -6.44 1.81
N TYR A 123 -5.77 -6.86 2.24
CA TYR A 123 -5.32 -6.76 3.63
C TYR A 123 -4.32 -5.62 3.78
N TYR A 124 -4.55 -4.72 4.72
CA TYR A 124 -3.60 -3.67 5.08
C TYR A 124 -2.53 -4.24 6.01
N CYS A 125 -1.28 -4.28 5.56
CA CYS A 125 -0.21 -4.92 6.31
C CYS A 125 0.74 -3.90 6.92
N THR A 126 0.93 -3.95 8.24
CA THR A 126 1.85 -3.07 8.97
C THR A 126 3.22 -3.71 9.22
N SER A 127 3.44 -4.93 8.71
CA SER A 127 4.74 -5.58 8.73
C SER A 127 4.97 -6.39 7.46
N ILE A 128 6.25 -6.60 7.11
CA ILE A 128 6.59 -7.44 5.94
C ILE A 128 6.21 -8.92 6.17
N MET A 129 6.19 -9.39 7.42
CA MET A 129 5.82 -10.77 7.74
C MET A 129 4.33 -11.02 7.47
N GLU A 130 3.49 -10.08 7.88
CA GLU A 130 2.04 -10.10 7.60
C GLU A 130 1.78 -10.04 6.09
N ALA A 131 2.43 -9.10 5.40
CA ALA A 131 2.29 -8.95 3.94
C ALA A 131 2.68 -10.24 3.21
N ARG A 132 3.79 -10.89 3.61
CA ARG A 132 4.20 -12.20 3.08
C ARG A 132 3.19 -13.30 3.39
N THR A 133 2.64 -13.33 4.60
CA THR A 133 1.65 -14.34 5.01
C THR A 133 0.42 -14.29 4.10
N HIS A 134 -0.12 -13.09 3.85
CA HIS A 134 -1.24 -12.90 2.93
C HIS A 134 -0.84 -13.15 1.48
N ALA A 135 0.28 -12.62 1.02
CA ALA A 135 0.74 -12.78 -0.36
C ALA A 135 0.97 -14.26 -0.71
N PHE A 136 1.58 -15.02 0.21
CA PHE A 136 1.80 -16.47 0.07
C PHE A 136 0.53 -17.30 0.16
N GLN A 137 -0.62 -16.70 0.45
CA GLN A 137 -1.94 -17.30 0.34
C GLN A 137 -2.70 -16.82 -0.91
N ASN A 138 -2.00 -16.16 -1.86
CA ASN A 138 -2.59 -15.49 -3.03
C ASN A 138 -3.61 -14.39 -2.68
N ARG A 139 -3.47 -13.76 -1.49
CA ARG A 139 -4.33 -12.65 -1.09
C ARG A 139 -3.73 -11.32 -1.52
N CYS A 140 -4.58 -10.37 -1.89
CA CYS A 140 -4.15 -9.01 -2.23
C CYS A 140 -3.73 -8.28 -0.95
N VAL A 141 -2.69 -7.46 -1.03
CA VAL A 141 -2.18 -6.71 0.13
C VAL A 141 -1.99 -5.24 -0.21
N ALA A 142 -2.11 -4.38 0.78
CA ALA A 142 -1.70 -2.99 0.71
C ALA A 142 -0.70 -2.77 1.86
N VAL A 143 0.56 -2.50 1.52
CA VAL A 143 1.64 -2.50 2.52
C VAL A 143 1.88 -1.09 3.02
N ASP A 144 1.86 -0.93 4.33
CA ASP A 144 2.09 0.35 4.96
C ASP A 144 3.49 0.93 4.65
N ILE A 145 3.59 2.27 4.58
CA ILE A 145 4.81 2.96 4.18
C ILE A 145 5.99 2.82 5.16
N THR A 146 5.73 2.48 6.42
CA THR A 146 6.76 2.24 7.44
C THR A 146 7.42 0.88 7.31
N VAL A 147 6.82 -0.04 6.55
CA VAL A 147 7.41 -1.36 6.31
C VAL A 147 8.65 -1.21 5.44
N GLU A 148 9.79 -1.67 5.95
CA GLU A 148 11.00 -1.78 5.16
C GLU A 148 10.82 -2.85 4.06
N ARG A 149 10.99 -2.43 2.80
CA ARG A 149 10.77 -3.26 1.62
C ARG A 149 12.09 -3.68 1.00
N GLN A 150 12.12 -4.88 0.44
CA GLN A 150 13.20 -5.34 -0.42
C GLN A 150 12.65 -5.76 -1.78
N PRO A 151 13.44 -5.67 -2.86
CA PRO A 151 13.02 -6.21 -4.14
C PRO A 151 12.56 -7.67 -3.99
N ASN A 152 11.39 -7.99 -4.57
CA ASN A 152 10.79 -9.32 -4.56
C ASN A 152 10.39 -9.87 -3.19
N ASP A 153 10.17 -9.01 -2.19
CA ASP A 153 9.82 -9.43 -0.83
C ASP A 153 8.46 -10.13 -0.69
N LEU A 154 7.56 -9.96 -1.65
CA LEU A 154 6.27 -10.66 -1.77
C LEU A 154 6.28 -11.84 -2.74
N VAL A 155 7.35 -12.04 -3.51
CA VAL A 155 7.41 -13.12 -4.51
C VAL A 155 7.53 -14.46 -3.81
N ARG A 156 6.67 -15.41 -4.17
CA ARG A 156 6.88 -16.82 -3.81
C ARG A 156 8.15 -17.30 -4.50
N ILE A 157 9.22 -17.53 -3.76
CA ILE A 157 10.36 -18.32 -4.26
C ILE A 157 9.82 -19.73 -4.48
N GLN A 158 9.36 -20.05 -5.69
CA GLN A 158 9.09 -21.41 -6.08
C GLN A 158 10.42 -22.15 -6.00
N LYS A 159 10.62 -22.95 -4.94
CA LYS A 159 11.60 -24.04 -4.98
C LYS A 159 11.10 -24.99 -6.07
N ARG A 160 11.45 -24.72 -7.34
CA ARG A 160 11.38 -25.73 -8.39
C ARG A 160 12.31 -26.84 -7.95
N GLY A 161 11.73 -27.92 -7.42
CA GLY A 161 12.41 -29.20 -7.26
C GLY A 161 12.88 -29.64 -8.64
N ARG A 162 14.10 -29.27 -9.01
CA ARG A 162 14.76 -29.79 -10.19
C ARG A 162 15.26 -31.17 -9.82
N MET A 163 14.43 -32.18 -10.13
CA MET A 163 14.86 -33.57 -10.16
C MET A 163 15.99 -33.64 -11.18
N ILE A 164 17.23 -33.72 -10.71
CA ILE A 164 18.39 -33.99 -11.57
C ILE A 164 18.28 -35.47 -11.91
N VAL A 165 17.73 -35.77 -13.09
CA VAL A 165 17.95 -37.07 -13.72
C VAL A 165 19.40 -37.07 -14.18
N THR A 166 20.27 -37.77 -13.44
CA THR A 166 21.62 -38.07 -13.91
C THR A 166 21.51 -39.01 -15.10
N PRO A 167 22.13 -38.71 -16.26
CA PRO A 167 22.24 -39.70 -17.32
C PRO A 167 23.12 -40.84 -16.80
N ARG A 168 22.63 -42.07 -16.98
CA ARG A 168 23.38 -43.30 -16.77
C ARG A 168 24.48 -43.31 -17.83
N VAL A 169 25.73 -43.16 -17.41
CA VAL A 169 26.89 -43.44 -18.26
C VAL A 169 26.82 -44.93 -18.58
N THR A 170 26.59 -45.26 -19.84
CA THR A 170 26.88 -46.59 -20.38
C THR A 170 28.35 -46.57 -20.77
N ASP A 171 29.16 -47.27 -19.99
CA ASP A 171 30.47 -47.72 -20.45
C ASP A 171 30.21 -48.79 -21.53
N ASP A 172 30.73 -48.57 -22.74
CA ASP A 172 30.92 -49.61 -23.75
C ASP A 172 32.20 -49.27 -24.55
N ASP A 173 33.21 -50.11 -24.30
CA ASP A 173 34.42 -50.52 -25.03
C ASP A 173 35.34 -49.49 -25.73
#